data_AF-A0AA90TY50-F1
#
_entry.id   AF-A0AA90TY50-F1
#
_cell.length_a   1.000
_cell.length_b   1.000
_cell.length_c   1.000
_cell.angle_alpha   90.00
_cell.angle_beta   90.00
_cell.angle_gamma   90.00
#
_symmetry.space_group_name_H-M   'P 1'
#
loop_
_entity.id
_entity.type
_entity.pdbx_description
1 polymer ?
#
loop_
_entity_poly.entity_id
_entity_poly.type
_entity_poly.pdbx_seq_one_letter_code
_entity_poly.pdbx_strand_id
1 'polypeptide(L)'
;MAKEENYRIVPDTSVIIDGLLSEMVESGEYEGIELFISEAMVAELESQANRGLEIGNKGLDELKQLQEMAREGMLYMSFTGKIPTTEERMYAKAGTIDAIIRSCAEDLDATFVTGDKVQYDVAVAKGMDVEYLPPRKTELMPLLIEDFFTEDTMSVHLKHKIAPMAKRGSIRNIEFVTIRDTPCSSHELKQITRELLERARADDESFIEMSLKGATVLQIRDMRIAIANPPFSDDVEITAVRPVASVSLDEYRLGDELKERILAQRGILVSGPPGAGKSTFGAGVAIFLHENNYVVKTMESPRDLQVPNEITQYAPLEGSMENTADVLLLVRPDYTIYDEVRKTRDFEIFADMRLAGVGMIGVVHANRAIDAVQRLIGRVELGVIPQVVDTVIFIDKGEVAQVQTLEFTVKVPSGMLEADLARPVIVVSDFETSAPEFEIYTFGEQVVVMPVSDSVARKPVWGLAEGEIEDVVQRYAKGPVDVEMLSDTSAVVKVLDSEISKVIGKGGVTIDEIEKIVGVHIDVRELDEKSLKKGNKDRSIESSYRPTVEHTKKHVILNVPDIASQDVEIYTGDDYLFTATVSRHGDVKVRSNSALAEDILDAVDAGEPVIIKVI
;
A
#
# COMPACT_ATOMS: atom_id res chain seq x y z
N MET A 1 -41.29 14.01 46.23
CA MET A 1 -41.51 13.06 47.34
C MET A 1 -40.44 13.37 48.36
N ALA A 2 -40.83 13.76 49.58
CA ALA A 2 -39.88 14.04 50.64
C ALA A 2 -39.16 12.73 51.00
N LYS A 3 -37.84 12.61 50.72
CA LYS A 3 -37.02 11.55 51.30
C LYS A 3 -36.92 11.86 52.80
N GLU A 4 -37.42 10.94 53.62
CA GLU A 4 -37.43 11.01 55.08
C GLU A 4 -36.01 11.15 55.66
N GLU A 5 -35.95 11.60 56.91
CA GLU A 5 -34.75 11.83 57.73
C GLU A 5 -33.66 10.75 57.54
N ASN A 6 -32.44 11.21 57.24
CA ASN A 6 -31.15 10.50 57.22
C ASN A 6 -30.94 9.44 56.11
N TYR A 7 -30.88 9.88 54.84
CA TYR A 7 -30.37 9.05 53.74
C TYR A 7 -28.85 8.84 53.89
N ARG A 8 -28.43 7.59 54.14
CA ARG A 8 -27.03 7.20 54.37
C ARG A 8 -26.41 6.64 53.11
N ILE A 9 -25.26 7.15 52.72
CA ILE A 9 -24.55 6.66 51.53
C ILE A 9 -23.10 6.29 51.82
N VAL A 10 -22.63 5.22 51.19
CA VAL A 10 -21.22 4.81 51.15
C VAL A 10 -20.79 4.76 49.69
N PRO A 11 -20.00 5.73 49.21
CA PRO A 11 -19.50 5.72 47.83
C PRO A 11 -18.33 4.74 47.68
N ASP A 12 -18.12 4.28 46.45
CA ASP A 12 -16.87 3.66 46.05
C ASP A 12 -15.85 4.68 45.52
N THR A 13 -14.66 4.17 45.21
CA THR A 13 -13.56 5.01 44.73
C THR A 13 -13.88 5.68 43.39
N SER A 14 -14.70 5.05 42.53
CA SER A 14 -15.01 5.59 41.20
C SER A 14 -15.84 6.88 41.28
N VAL A 15 -16.87 6.90 42.12
CA VAL A 15 -17.77 8.05 42.27
C VAL A 15 -17.03 9.26 42.85
N ILE A 16 -16.06 9.03 43.74
CA ILE A 16 -15.20 10.08 44.30
C ILE A 16 -14.18 10.59 43.28
N ILE A 17 -13.59 9.71 42.46
CA ILE A 17 -12.63 10.15 41.44
C ILE A 17 -13.32 10.98 40.34
N ASP A 18 -14.55 10.61 39.99
CA ASP A 18 -15.32 11.25 38.92
C ASP A 18 -16.09 12.49 39.36
N GLY A 19 -16.02 12.87 40.65
CA GLY A 19 -16.66 14.08 41.18
C GLY A 19 -18.19 14.05 41.20
N LEU A 20 -18.79 12.86 41.07
CA LEU A 20 -20.23 12.72 40.92
C LEU A 20 -20.98 13.07 42.22
N LEU A 21 -20.35 12.87 43.40
CA LEU A 21 -21.02 13.17 44.67
C LEU A 21 -21.18 14.68 44.91
N SER A 22 -20.13 15.48 44.69
CA SER A 22 -20.22 16.93 44.90
C SER A 22 -21.29 17.56 43.99
N GLU A 23 -21.39 17.12 42.73
CA GLU A 23 -22.44 17.56 41.80
C GLU A 23 -23.86 17.23 42.28
N MET A 24 -24.06 16.01 42.80
CA MET A 24 -25.38 15.58 43.30
C MET A 24 -25.79 16.37 44.55
N VAL A 25 -24.82 16.79 45.38
CA VAL A 25 -25.06 17.71 46.50
C VAL A 25 -25.40 19.11 45.98
N GLU A 26 -24.65 19.65 45.02
CA GLU A 26 -24.90 20.97 44.42
C GLU A 26 -26.25 21.08 43.70
N SER A 27 -26.69 19.99 43.05
CA SER A 27 -27.99 19.91 42.39
C SER A 27 -29.18 19.84 43.35
N GLY A 28 -28.94 19.63 44.64
CA GLY A 28 -29.95 19.47 45.69
C GLY A 28 -30.54 18.06 45.80
N GLU A 29 -30.12 17.09 44.98
CA GLU A 29 -30.57 15.70 45.09
C GLU A 29 -30.03 14.99 46.34
N TYR A 30 -28.82 15.37 46.77
CA TYR A 30 -28.16 14.88 48.00
C TYR A 30 -28.04 15.95 49.10
N GLU A 31 -28.97 16.89 49.16
CA GLU A 31 -29.00 17.85 50.27
C GLU A 31 -29.37 17.14 51.59
N GLY A 32 -28.55 17.31 52.64
CA GLY A 32 -28.79 16.77 53.99
C GLY A 32 -28.47 15.28 54.17
N ILE A 33 -27.71 14.66 53.27
CA ILE A 33 -27.33 13.25 53.37
C ILE A 33 -26.29 12.97 54.48
N GLU A 34 -26.25 11.72 54.96
CA GLU A 34 -25.15 11.20 55.79
C GLU A 34 -24.17 10.41 54.89
N LEU A 35 -23.07 11.06 54.51
CA LEU A 35 -21.99 10.52 53.70
C LEU A 35 -20.93 9.81 54.58
N PHE A 36 -20.72 8.53 54.33
CA PHE A 36 -19.75 7.69 55.01
C PHE A 36 -18.60 7.31 54.08
N ILE A 37 -17.42 7.90 54.28
CA ILE A 37 -16.21 7.59 53.50
C ILE A 37 -15.43 6.45 54.19
N SER A 38 -15.13 5.40 53.44
CA SER A 38 -14.30 4.30 53.94
C SER A 38 -12.84 4.73 54.12
N GLU A 39 -12.26 4.48 55.29
CA GLU A 39 -10.82 4.67 55.58
C GLU A 39 -9.94 3.88 54.60
N ALA A 40 -10.43 2.76 54.09
CA ALA A 40 -9.73 1.98 53.07
C ALA A 40 -9.63 2.72 51.72
N MET A 41 -10.67 3.49 51.35
CA MET A 41 -10.66 4.33 50.15
C MET A 41 -9.65 5.47 50.30
N VAL A 42 -9.64 6.16 51.45
CA VAL A 42 -8.71 7.27 51.71
C VAL A 42 -7.26 6.79 51.62
N ALA A 43 -6.96 5.63 52.22
CA ALA A 43 -5.62 5.03 52.16
C ALA A 43 -5.19 4.66 50.73
N GLU A 44 -6.13 4.26 49.87
CA GLU A 44 -5.87 3.97 48.45
C GLU A 44 -5.58 5.25 47.66
N LEU A 45 -6.44 6.27 47.80
CA LEU A 45 -6.26 7.57 47.14
C LEU A 45 -4.92 8.23 47.55
N GLU A 46 -4.58 8.18 48.83
CA GLU A 46 -3.29 8.65 49.35
C GLU A 46 -2.12 7.86 48.74
N SER A 47 -2.23 6.52 48.67
CA SER A 47 -1.18 5.68 48.07
C SER A 47 -1.01 5.98 46.58
N GLN A 48 -2.10 6.22 45.85
CA GLN A 48 -2.06 6.58 44.44
C GLN A 48 -1.43 7.96 44.22
N ALA A 49 -1.83 8.97 45.02
CA ALA A 49 -1.28 10.32 44.98
C ALA A 49 0.23 10.34 45.29
N ASN A 50 0.67 9.59 46.31
CA ASN A 50 2.09 9.47 46.67
C ASN A 50 2.93 8.77 45.59
N ARG A 51 2.31 7.93 44.74
CA ARG A 51 2.95 7.33 43.56
C ARG A 51 2.95 8.26 42.34
N GLY A 52 2.39 9.47 42.46
CA GLY A 52 2.29 10.44 41.39
C GLY A 52 1.15 10.17 40.40
N LEU A 53 0.16 9.34 40.75
CA LEU A 53 -0.99 9.09 39.90
C LEU A 53 -2.01 10.24 40.02
N GLU A 54 -2.38 10.83 38.89
CA GLU A 54 -3.30 11.98 38.83
C GLU A 54 -4.71 11.65 39.36
N ILE A 55 -5.17 10.41 39.17
CA ILE A 55 -6.43 9.91 39.73
C ILE A 55 -6.50 9.99 41.26
N GLY A 56 -5.37 9.72 41.95
CA GLY A 56 -5.31 9.84 43.40
C GLY A 56 -5.41 11.29 43.86
N ASN A 57 -4.78 12.21 43.12
CA ASN A 57 -4.89 13.64 43.42
C ASN A 57 -6.33 14.15 43.19
N LYS A 58 -6.98 13.75 42.08
CA LYS A 58 -8.39 14.09 41.81
C LYS A 58 -9.31 13.63 42.94
N GLY A 59 -9.21 12.36 43.35
CA GLY A 59 -10.05 11.85 44.44
C GLY A 59 -9.79 12.54 45.79
N LEU A 60 -8.54 12.92 46.09
CA LEU A 60 -8.23 13.69 47.30
C LEU A 60 -8.77 15.13 47.24
N ASP A 61 -8.79 15.75 46.06
CA ASP A 61 -9.35 17.09 45.87
C ASP A 61 -10.89 17.07 45.98
N GLU A 62 -11.54 16.03 45.44
CA GLU A 62 -12.98 15.81 45.63
C GLU A 62 -13.34 15.66 47.12
N LEU A 63 -12.58 14.87 47.88
CA LEU A 63 -12.80 14.72 49.32
C LEU A 63 -12.67 16.05 50.07
N LYS A 64 -11.80 16.97 49.63
CA LYS A 64 -11.71 18.31 50.22
C LYS A 64 -12.95 19.14 49.90
N GLN A 65 -13.44 19.08 48.67
CA GLN A 65 -14.65 19.79 48.24
C GLN A 65 -15.88 19.31 49.02
N LEU A 66 -16.07 17.98 49.15
CA LEU A 66 -17.13 17.39 49.97
C LEU A 66 -17.02 17.81 51.45
N GLN A 67 -15.81 17.91 51.98
CA GLN A 67 -15.57 18.36 53.34
C GLN A 67 -15.88 19.86 53.53
N GLU A 68 -15.69 20.70 52.51
CA GLU A 68 -16.12 22.10 52.49
C GLU A 68 -17.65 22.21 52.47
N MET A 69 -18.33 21.46 51.58
CA MET A 69 -19.79 21.37 51.55
C MET A 69 -20.38 20.90 52.88
N ALA A 70 -19.72 19.97 53.56
CA ALA A 70 -20.11 19.52 54.89
C ALA A 70 -20.01 20.63 55.96
N ARG A 71 -19.00 21.52 55.86
CA ARG A 71 -18.87 22.68 56.76
C ARG A 71 -19.91 23.75 56.50
N GLU A 72 -20.34 23.88 55.26
CA GLU A 72 -21.43 24.78 54.84
C GLU A 72 -22.81 24.24 55.23
N GLY A 73 -22.88 23.00 55.74
CA GLY A 73 -24.11 22.37 56.23
C GLY A 73 -24.95 21.72 55.13
N MET A 74 -24.39 21.53 53.93
CA MET A 74 -25.08 20.90 52.81
C MET A 74 -25.18 19.38 52.96
N LEU A 75 -24.26 18.75 53.69
CA LEU A 75 -24.22 17.31 53.96
C LEU A 75 -23.53 17.01 55.30
N TYR A 76 -23.71 15.81 55.83
CA TYR A 76 -22.95 15.28 56.97
C TYR A 76 -21.92 14.28 56.48
N MET A 77 -20.64 14.51 56.78
CA MET A 77 -19.54 13.63 56.34
C MET A 77 -18.86 12.96 57.54
N SER A 78 -18.64 11.66 57.46
CA SER A 78 -17.86 10.92 58.45
C SER A 78 -16.96 9.86 57.79
N PHE A 79 -15.83 9.57 58.44
CA PHE A 79 -14.90 8.54 58.01
C PHE A 79 -15.14 7.27 58.84
N THR A 80 -15.21 6.12 58.18
CA THR A 80 -15.62 4.85 58.79
C THR A 80 -14.80 3.67 58.28
N GLY A 81 -14.85 2.55 58.98
CA GLY A 81 -14.14 1.32 58.62
C GLY A 81 -12.74 1.23 59.22
N LYS A 82 -12.02 0.18 58.83
CA LYS A 82 -10.64 -0.08 59.30
C LYS A 82 -9.64 0.38 58.26
N ILE A 83 -8.57 1.03 58.73
CA ILE A 83 -7.40 1.33 57.90
C ILE A 83 -6.69 0.01 57.55
N PRO A 84 -6.55 -0.35 56.27
CA PRO A 84 -5.85 -1.57 55.87
C PRO A 84 -4.37 -1.54 56.28
N THR A 85 -3.87 -2.64 56.80
CA THR A 85 -2.45 -2.75 57.17
C THR A 85 -1.55 -2.70 55.93
N THR A 86 -0.26 -2.37 56.13
CA THR A 86 0.70 -2.26 55.02
C THR A 86 0.89 -3.58 54.27
N GLU A 87 0.77 -4.72 54.97
CA GLU A 87 0.83 -6.06 54.36
C GLU A 87 -0.43 -6.35 53.53
N GLU A 88 -1.62 -6.04 54.05
CA GLU A 88 -2.87 -6.19 53.29
C GLU A 88 -2.89 -5.30 52.03
N ARG A 89 -2.28 -4.12 52.08
CA ARG A 89 -2.14 -3.23 50.89
C ARG A 89 -1.19 -3.77 49.82
N MET A 90 -0.08 -4.42 50.20
CA MET A 90 0.88 -4.98 49.23
C MET A 90 0.41 -6.29 48.60
N TYR A 91 -0.34 -7.11 49.36
CA TYR A 91 -0.76 -8.44 48.93
C TYR A 91 -2.24 -8.52 48.52
N ALA A 92 -2.99 -7.42 48.60
CA ALA A 92 -4.37 -7.36 48.13
C ALA A 92 -4.45 -7.78 46.66
N LYS A 93 -5.24 -8.83 46.39
CA LYS A 93 -5.70 -9.11 45.03
C LYS A 93 -6.55 -7.93 44.56
N ALA A 94 -6.55 -7.65 43.26
CA ALA A 94 -7.44 -6.66 42.65
C ALA A 94 -8.88 -6.85 43.18
N GLY A 95 -9.49 -5.77 43.68
CA GLY A 95 -10.86 -5.77 44.23
C GLY A 95 -10.99 -5.98 45.75
N THR A 96 -9.89 -6.11 46.51
CA THR A 96 -9.95 -6.26 47.98
C THR A 96 -10.52 -5.01 48.65
N ILE A 97 -10.15 -3.82 48.19
CA ILE A 97 -10.61 -2.55 48.74
C ILE A 97 -12.10 -2.36 48.46
N ASP A 98 -12.57 -2.67 47.25
CA ASP A 98 -13.99 -2.58 46.91
C ASP A 98 -14.85 -3.56 47.72
N ALA A 99 -14.29 -4.71 48.11
CA ALA A 99 -14.95 -5.61 49.05
C ALA A 99 -15.10 -5.00 50.45
N ILE A 100 -14.07 -4.28 50.94
CA ILE A 100 -14.11 -3.58 52.23
C ILE A 100 -15.13 -2.44 52.19
N ILE A 101 -15.15 -1.64 51.11
CA ILE A 101 -16.11 -0.54 50.96
C ILE A 101 -17.55 -1.08 50.97
N ARG A 102 -17.83 -2.15 50.23
CA ARG A 102 -19.15 -2.79 50.24
C ARG A 102 -19.53 -3.35 51.61
N SER A 103 -18.57 -3.95 52.33
CA SER A 103 -18.81 -4.41 53.70
C SER A 103 -19.17 -3.23 54.62
N CYS A 104 -18.54 -2.06 54.45
CA CYS A 104 -18.91 -0.86 55.21
C CYS A 104 -20.35 -0.41 54.91
N ALA A 105 -20.80 -0.51 53.65
CA ALA A 105 -22.18 -0.20 53.28
C ALA A 105 -23.19 -1.16 53.92
N GLU A 106 -22.91 -2.47 53.89
CA GLU A 106 -23.74 -3.48 54.57
C GLU A 106 -23.78 -3.27 56.09
N ASP A 107 -22.63 -3.01 56.72
CA ASP A 107 -22.52 -2.82 58.17
C ASP A 107 -23.27 -1.59 58.69
N LEU A 108 -23.42 -0.56 57.85
CA LEU A 108 -24.07 0.72 58.18
C LEU A 108 -25.53 0.81 57.73
N ASP A 109 -26.05 -0.23 57.06
CA ASP A 109 -27.36 -0.24 56.40
C ASP A 109 -27.52 1.00 55.49
N ALA A 110 -26.46 1.27 54.71
CA ALA A 110 -26.34 2.44 53.85
C ALA A 110 -26.41 2.06 52.37
N THR A 111 -26.92 2.95 51.53
CA THR A 111 -26.95 2.76 50.07
C THR A 111 -25.52 2.83 49.54
N PHE A 112 -25.09 1.76 48.86
CA PHE A 112 -23.80 1.72 48.19
C PHE A 112 -23.88 2.50 46.87
N VAL A 113 -23.01 3.50 46.67
CA VAL A 113 -23.04 4.33 45.46
C VAL A 113 -21.80 4.03 44.62
N THR A 114 -21.98 3.68 43.35
CA THR A 114 -20.87 3.28 42.46
C THR A 114 -21.07 3.77 41.04
N GLY A 115 -19.99 4.17 40.37
CA GLY A 115 -19.95 4.43 38.92
C GLY A 115 -19.39 3.25 38.12
N ASP A 116 -18.86 2.24 38.79
CA ASP A 116 -18.40 1.01 38.17
C ASP A 116 -19.57 0.02 37.98
N LYS A 117 -19.86 -0.31 36.72
CA LYS A 117 -20.92 -1.25 36.35
C LYS A 117 -20.71 -2.63 36.96
N VAL A 118 -19.46 -3.09 37.09
CA VAL A 118 -19.10 -4.37 37.72
C VAL A 118 -19.41 -4.33 39.21
N GLN A 119 -19.07 -3.24 39.91
CA GLN A 119 -19.38 -3.12 41.34
C GLN A 119 -20.89 -3.05 41.58
N TYR A 120 -21.62 -2.32 40.72
CA TYR A 120 -23.08 -2.29 40.74
C TYR A 120 -23.68 -3.69 40.61
N ASP A 121 -23.29 -4.44 39.57
CA ASP A 121 -23.84 -5.77 39.32
C ASP A 121 -23.52 -6.75 40.47
N VAL A 122 -22.33 -6.64 41.08
CA VAL A 122 -21.98 -7.48 42.25
C VAL A 122 -22.77 -7.07 43.50
N ALA A 123 -23.01 -5.78 43.73
CA ALA A 123 -23.83 -5.30 44.85
C ALA A 123 -25.29 -5.76 44.70
N VAL A 124 -25.85 -5.66 43.50
CA VAL A 124 -27.19 -6.21 43.18
C VAL A 124 -27.23 -7.72 43.41
N ALA A 125 -26.21 -8.46 42.97
CA ALA A 125 -26.14 -9.91 43.16
C ALA A 125 -26.06 -10.32 44.64
N LYS A 126 -25.49 -9.47 45.49
CA LYS A 126 -25.45 -9.64 46.95
C LYS A 126 -26.73 -9.21 47.67
N GLY A 127 -27.66 -8.56 46.97
CA GLY A 127 -28.89 -8.02 47.55
C GLY A 127 -28.65 -6.75 48.38
N MET A 128 -27.57 -6.01 48.09
CA MET A 128 -27.31 -4.70 48.70
C MET A 128 -28.21 -3.62 48.09
N ASP A 129 -28.55 -2.60 48.88
CA ASP A 129 -29.12 -1.37 48.34
C ASP A 129 -28.02 -0.59 47.61
N VAL A 130 -28.20 -0.35 46.31
CA VAL A 130 -27.15 0.19 45.45
C VAL A 130 -27.71 1.19 44.43
N GLU A 131 -27.02 2.33 44.33
CA GLU A 131 -27.29 3.38 43.37
C GLU A 131 -26.16 3.43 42.33
N TYR A 132 -26.52 3.36 41.04
CA TYR A 132 -25.57 3.46 39.94
C TYR A 132 -25.50 4.88 39.41
N LEU A 133 -24.34 5.52 39.55
CA LEU A 133 -24.06 6.82 38.98
C LEU A 133 -23.09 6.63 37.80
N PRO A 134 -23.58 6.44 36.56
CA PRO A 134 -22.71 6.20 35.43
C PRO A 134 -21.72 7.38 35.28
N PRO A 135 -20.43 7.11 35.04
CA PRO A 135 -19.47 8.16 34.75
C PRO A 135 -19.97 8.97 33.57
N ARG A 136 -19.92 10.30 33.66
CA ARG A 136 -20.24 11.14 32.51
C ARG A 136 -19.32 10.75 31.38
N LYS A 137 -19.89 10.50 30.21
CA LYS A 137 -19.12 10.66 28.97
C LYS A 137 -18.75 12.12 28.92
N THR A 138 -17.55 12.47 29.37
CA THR A 138 -17.01 13.82 29.26
C THR A 138 -17.21 14.24 27.80
N GLU A 139 -17.96 15.31 27.55
CA GLU A 139 -18.01 15.88 26.21
C GLU A 139 -16.56 16.11 25.79
N LEU A 140 -16.15 15.45 24.71
CA LEU A 140 -14.78 15.50 24.24
C LEU A 140 -14.54 16.93 23.76
N MET A 141 -13.91 17.74 24.61
CA MET A 141 -13.56 19.13 24.30
C MET A 141 -12.70 19.19 23.02
N PRO A 142 -12.75 20.27 22.23
CA PRO A 142 -11.84 20.45 21.10
C PRO A 142 -10.39 20.39 21.57
N LEU A 143 -9.52 19.71 20.82
CA LEU A 143 -8.12 19.55 21.21
C LEU A 143 -7.32 20.81 20.88
N LEU A 144 -6.40 21.23 21.76
CA LEU A 144 -5.47 22.33 21.45
C LEU A 144 -4.64 22.08 20.18
N ILE A 145 -4.41 20.82 19.83
CA ILE A 145 -3.67 20.49 18.61
C ILE A 145 -4.47 20.80 17.34
N GLU A 146 -5.81 20.76 17.40
CA GLU A 146 -6.70 21.01 16.26
C GLU A 146 -6.59 22.46 15.77
N ASP A 147 -6.28 23.41 16.67
CA ASP A 147 -6.08 24.83 16.32
C ASP A 147 -4.91 25.07 15.35
N PHE A 148 -3.99 24.11 15.23
CA PHE A 148 -2.87 24.18 14.29
C PHE A 148 -3.21 23.62 12.90
N PHE A 149 -4.36 22.95 12.75
CA PHE A 149 -4.81 22.38 11.50
C PHE A 149 -5.79 23.29 10.77
N THR A 150 -5.61 23.38 9.46
CA THR A 150 -6.61 23.86 8.48
C THR A 150 -7.05 22.69 7.60
N GLU A 151 -8.06 22.88 6.75
CA GLU A 151 -8.54 21.82 5.84
C GLU A 151 -7.42 21.27 4.92
N ASP A 152 -6.45 22.11 4.54
CA ASP A 152 -5.33 21.78 3.67
C ASP A 152 -4.03 21.42 4.42
N THR A 153 -4.07 21.31 5.75
CA THR A 153 -2.90 20.94 6.56
C THR A 153 -2.75 19.42 6.62
N MET A 154 -1.66 18.91 6.05
CA MET A 154 -1.33 17.48 6.06
C MET A 154 -0.63 17.06 7.35
N SER A 155 0.28 17.89 7.86
CA SER A 155 0.96 17.62 9.11
C SER A 155 1.37 18.89 9.83
N VAL A 156 1.37 18.82 11.16
CA VAL A 156 1.80 19.86 12.08
C VAL A 156 3.02 19.36 12.85
N HIS A 157 4.02 20.22 13.00
CA HIS A 157 5.27 19.94 13.71
C HIS A 157 5.50 21.00 14.77
N LEU A 158 5.43 20.59 16.03
CA LEU A 158 5.59 21.45 17.21
C LEU A 158 6.85 21.03 17.97
N LYS A 159 7.75 21.99 18.24
CA LYS A 159 9.01 21.71 18.94
C LYS A 159 9.36 22.83 19.89
N HIS A 160 9.88 22.49 21.06
CA HIS A 160 10.20 23.50 22.08
C HIS A 160 11.16 24.57 21.53
N LYS A 161 10.85 25.85 21.80
CA LYS A 161 11.60 27.05 21.36
C LYS A 161 11.61 27.29 19.85
N ILE A 162 10.84 26.53 19.07
CA ILE A 162 10.70 26.71 17.63
C ILE A 162 9.27 27.17 17.32
N ALA A 163 9.12 28.00 16.30
CA ALA A 163 7.81 28.38 15.77
C ALA A 163 7.08 27.12 15.25
N PRO A 164 5.78 26.95 15.53
CA PRO A 164 5.03 25.81 15.02
C PRO A 164 4.96 25.85 13.49
N MET A 165 5.22 24.70 12.86
CA MET A 165 5.30 24.56 11.40
C MET A 165 4.25 23.57 10.91
N ALA A 166 3.80 23.73 9.66
CA ALA A 166 2.91 22.79 8.99
C ALA A 166 3.37 22.47 7.58
N LYS A 167 3.07 21.26 7.11
CA LYS A 167 3.04 20.92 5.67
C LYS A 167 1.63 21.17 5.14
N ARG A 168 1.48 22.11 4.21
CA ARG A 168 0.20 22.49 3.61
C ARG A 168 0.20 22.30 2.10
N GLY A 169 -0.99 22.05 1.55
CA GLY A 169 -1.23 21.96 0.12
C GLY A 169 -1.73 20.60 -0.33
N SER A 170 -1.69 20.38 -1.65
CA SER A 170 -2.12 19.12 -2.27
C SER A 170 -0.95 18.16 -2.42
N ILE A 171 -1.22 16.87 -2.64
CA ILE A 171 -0.17 15.85 -2.87
C ILE A 171 0.85 16.28 -3.94
N ARG A 172 0.42 17.07 -4.94
CA ARG A 172 1.27 17.55 -6.04
C ARG A 172 2.13 18.76 -5.66
N ASN A 173 1.69 19.60 -4.71
CA ASN A 173 2.38 20.81 -4.28
C ASN A 173 2.26 20.96 -2.75
N ILE A 174 3.31 20.52 -2.05
CA ILE A 174 3.41 20.60 -0.59
C ILE A 174 4.39 21.71 -0.24
N GLU A 175 3.96 22.67 0.58
CA GLU A 175 4.78 23.75 1.11
C GLU A 175 4.94 23.61 2.63
N PHE A 176 6.13 23.92 3.14
CA PHE A 176 6.41 23.95 4.57
C PHE A 176 6.30 25.38 5.09
N VAL A 177 5.27 25.64 5.90
CA VAL A 177 4.88 26.99 6.31
C VAL A 177 4.90 27.15 7.82
N THR A 178 5.26 28.34 8.28
CA THR A 178 5.15 28.72 9.69
C THR A 178 3.70 29.07 10.02
N ILE A 179 3.13 28.46 11.06
CA ILE A 179 1.72 28.70 11.47
C ILE A 179 1.61 30.03 12.23
N ARG A 180 2.55 30.28 13.15
CA ARG A 180 2.67 31.55 13.90
C ARG A 180 4.13 31.82 14.26
N ASP A 181 4.50 33.08 14.40
CA ASP A 181 5.89 33.48 14.73
C ASP A 181 6.28 33.21 16.19
N THR A 182 5.30 33.08 17.09
CA THR A 182 5.57 32.86 18.51
C THR A 182 6.00 31.40 18.74
N PRO A 183 7.19 31.15 19.32
CA PRO A 183 7.69 29.79 19.53
C PRO A 183 6.88 28.97 20.55
N CYS A 184 6.85 27.65 20.36
CA CYS A 184 6.19 26.73 21.29
C CYS A 184 6.93 26.67 22.64
N SER A 185 6.19 26.87 23.73
CA SER A 185 6.73 26.77 25.09
C SER A 185 6.71 25.31 25.59
N SER A 186 7.56 24.97 26.55
CA SER A 186 7.55 23.63 27.16
C SER A 186 6.23 23.35 27.89
N HIS A 187 5.61 24.39 28.47
CA HIS A 187 4.31 24.28 29.14
C HIS A 187 3.20 23.95 28.13
N GLU A 188 3.15 24.67 27.01
CA GLU A 188 2.18 24.44 25.93
C GLU A 188 2.27 23.01 25.38
N LEU A 189 3.47 22.53 25.07
CA LEU A 189 3.65 21.17 24.55
C LEU A 189 3.27 20.10 25.58
N LYS A 190 3.55 20.32 26.87
CA LYS A 190 3.12 19.42 27.95
C LYS A 190 1.60 19.40 28.11
N GLN A 191 0.95 20.56 27.98
CA GLN A 191 -0.49 20.66 28.04
C GLN A 191 -1.16 19.91 26.88
N ILE A 192 -0.68 20.12 25.64
CA ILE A 192 -1.13 19.37 24.46
C ILE A 192 -0.90 17.87 24.69
N THR A 193 0.28 17.47 25.15
CA THR A 193 0.60 16.05 25.41
C THR A 193 -0.37 15.41 26.41
N ARG A 194 -0.68 16.09 27.52
CA ARG A 194 -1.62 15.59 28.53
C ARG A 194 -3.01 15.41 27.92
N GLU A 195 -3.50 16.41 27.21
CA GLU A 195 -4.82 16.38 26.58
C GLU A 195 -4.96 15.22 25.57
N LEU A 196 -3.92 14.99 24.76
CA LEU A 196 -3.88 13.88 23.81
C LEU A 196 -3.87 12.51 24.51
N LEU A 197 -3.14 12.38 25.62
CA LEU A 197 -3.10 11.13 26.40
C LEU A 197 -4.43 10.86 27.10
N GLU A 198 -5.11 11.90 27.59
CA GLU A 198 -6.46 11.79 28.14
C GLU A 198 -7.45 11.37 27.04
N ARG A 199 -7.37 12.02 25.86
CA ARG A 199 -8.20 11.66 24.70
C ARG A 199 -8.02 10.21 24.28
N ALA A 200 -6.78 9.74 24.19
CA ALA A 200 -6.45 8.36 23.81
C ALA A 200 -6.96 7.30 24.80
N ARG A 201 -7.40 7.69 26.01
CA ARG A 201 -7.98 6.77 27.01
C ARG A 201 -9.49 6.89 27.13
N ALA A 202 -10.04 8.06 26.81
CA ALA A 202 -11.45 8.39 27.03
C ALA A 202 -12.31 8.25 25.76
N ASP A 203 -11.72 8.37 24.57
CA ASP A 203 -12.41 8.29 23.29
C ASP A 203 -12.25 6.90 22.67
N ASP A 204 -13.37 6.26 22.33
CA ASP A 204 -13.40 4.90 21.78
C ASP A 204 -12.71 4.80 20.40
N GLU A 205 -12.65 5.92 19.66
CA GLU A 205 -11.97 6.02 18.36
C GLU A 205 -10.48 6.42 18.47
N SER A 206 -9.97 6.59 19.69
CA SER A 206 -8.60 7.01 19.95
C SER A 206 -7.87 5.99 20.82
N PHE A 207 -6.60 5.70 20.55
CA PHE A 207 -5.84 4.73 21.32
C PHE A 207 -4.32 4.99 21.25
N ILE A 208 -3.60 4.40 22.20
CA ILE A 208 -2.14 4.45 22.25
C ILE A 208 -1.59 3.30 21.39
N GLU A 209 -0.97 3.60 20.25
CA GLU A 209 -0.31 2.60 19.40
C GLU A 209 0.97 2.07 20.04
N MET A 210 1.78 2.98 20.58
CA MET A 210 3.10 2.66 21.11
C MET A 210 3.42 3.60 22.27
N SER A 211 3.96 3.04 23.35
CA SER A 211 4.52 3.83 24.45
C SER A 211 5.83 3.22 24.92
N LEU A 212 6.94 3.83 24.50
CA LEU A 212 8.30 3.49 24.91
C LEU A 212 8.89 4.64 25.75
N LYS A 213 10.04 4.39 26.39
CA LYS A 213 10.71 5.42 27.19
C LYS A 213 11.17 6.59 26.31
N GLY A 214 10.46 7.71 26.39
CA GLY A 214 10.75 8.93 25.63
C GLY A 214 10.06 9.03 24.27
N ALA A 215 9.27 8.02 23.85
CA ALA A 215 8.56 8.05 22.58
C ALA A 215 7.15 7.47 22.73
N THR A 216 6.14 8.20 22.25
CA THR A 216 4.75 7.77 22.30
C THR A 216 4.10 8.04 20.96
N VAL A 217 3.37 7.07 20.41
CA VAL A 217 2.56 7.22 19.19
C VAL A 217 1.10 7.00 19.57
N LEU A 218 0.28 7.97 19.24
CA LEU A 218 -1.15 8.01 19.52
C LEU A 218 -1.90 8.04 18.19
N GLN A 219 -2.97 7.25 18.09
CA GLN A 219 -4.00 7.44 17.09
C GLN A 219 -5.14 8.20 17.76
N ILE A 220 -5.39 9.44 17.34
CA ILE A 220 -6.45 10.29 17.86
C ILE A 220 -7.44 10.55 16.72
N ARG A 221 -8.52 9.77 16.67
CA ARG A 221 -9.47 9.76 15.54
C ARG A 221 -8.72 9.56 14.20
N ASP A 222 -8.80 10.54 13.30
CA ASP A 222 -8.13 10.56 12.00
C ASP A 222 -6.66 11.03 12.08
N MET A 223 -6.19 11.54 13.22
CA MET A 223 -4.84 12.06 13.37
C MET A 223 -3.89 11.03 13.98
N ARG A 224 -2.73 10.86 13.35
CA ARG A 224 -1.61 10.09 13.91
C ARG A 224 -0.59 11.03 14.53
N ILE A 225 -0.33 10.87 15.83
CA ILE A 225 0.48 11.81 16.60
C ILE A 225 1.66 11.09 17.24
N ALA A 226 2.87 11.52 16.87
CA ALA A 226 4.12 11.09 17.48
C ALA A 226 4.60 12.16 18.46
N ILE A 227 4.88 11.73 19.70
CA ILE A 227 5.38 12.56 20.79
C ILE A 227 6.76 12.02 21.18
N ALA A 228 7.78 12.87 21.10
CA ALA A 228 9.15 12.56 21.50
C ALA A 228 9.57 13.44 22.69
N ASN A 229 10.18 12.81 23.69
CA ASN A 229 10.66 13.44 24.91
C ASN A 229 12.11 13.00 25.21
N PRO A 230 12.93 13.85 25.86
CA PRO A 230 14.23 13.43 26.37
C PRO A 230 14.11 12.22 27.31
N PRO A 231 15.05 11.25 27.24
CA PRO A 231 16.33 11.28 26.51
C PRO A 231 16.27 10.74 25.06
N PHE A 232 15.10 10.39 24.53
CA PHE A 232 14.98 9.85 23.17
C PHE A 232 15.20 10.94 22.11
N SER A 233 14.74 12.16 22.39
CA SER A 233 14.98 13.37 21.60
C SER A 233 15.78 14.40 22.38
N ASP A 234 16.38 15.36 21.67
CA ASP A 234 17.13 16.47 22.27
C ASP A 234 16.22 17.44 23.06
N ASP A 235 14.94 17.54 22.68
CA ASP A 235 13.91 18.35 23.33
C ASP A 235 12.51 17.76 23.05
N VAL A 236 11.47 18.33 23.66
CA VAL A 236 10.08 17.89 23.45
C VAL A 236 9.62 18.25 22.04
N GLU A 237 9.06 17.28 21.33
CA GLU A 237 8.58 17.40 19.96
C GLU A 237 7.26 16.64 19.78
N ILE A 238 6.29 17.25 19.11
CA ILE A 238 5.00 16.66 18.76
C ILE A 238 4.83 16.81 17.24
N THR A 239 4.68 15.69 16.53
CA THR A 239 4.32 15.68 15.11
C THR A 239 2.96 15.02 14.97
N ALA A 240 1.98 15.76 14.43
CA ALA A 240 0.65 15.26 14.14
C ALA A 240 0.45 15.23 12.63
N VAL A 241 -0.07 14.13 12.11
CA VAL A 241 -0.30 13.91 10.68
C VAL A 241 -1.78 13.58 10.49
N ARG A 242 -2.44 14.29 9.57
CA ARG A 242 -3.77 13.95 9.07
C ARG A 242 -3.61 13.26 7.70
N PRO A 243 -4.16 12.06 7.50
CA PRO A 243 -4.25 11.44 6.19
C PRO A 243 -4.98 12.36 5.21
N VAL A 244 -4.46 12.50 3.98
CA VAL A 244 -5.13 13.31 2.95
C VAL A 244 -6.21 12.46 2.30
N ALA A 245 -7.42 13.04 2.22
CA ALA A 245 -8.67 12.63 1.57
C ALA A 245 -8.71 11.24 0.89
N SER A 246 -9.74 10.47 1.26
CA SER A 246 -10.21 9.27 0.55
C SER A 246 -10.29 9.51 -0.96
N VAL A 247 -9.46 8.83 -1.72
CA VAL A 247 -9.51 8.89 -3.19
C VAL A 247 -10.55 7.88 -3.66
N SER A 248 -11.59 8.35 -4.35
CA SER A 248 -12.51 7.44 -5.03
C SER A 248 -11.76 6.71 -6.15
N LEU A 249 -12.01 5.41 -6.32
CA LEU A 249 -11.42 4.62 -7.41
C LEU A 249 -11.74 5.21 -8.79
N ASP A 250 -12.83 5.97 -8.92
CA ASP A 250 -13.21 6.65 -10.16
C ASP A 250 -12.24 7.76 -10.58
N GLU A 251 -11.47 8.32 -9.64
CA GLU A 251 -10.44 9.33 -9.95
C GLU A 251 -9.26 8.75 -10.73
N TYR A 252 -9.00 7.45 -10.60
CA TYR A 252 -7.94 6.73 -11.32
C TYR A 252 -8.27 6.47 -12.80
N ARG A 253 -9.46 6.86 -13.29
CA ARG A 253 -9.93 6.65 -14.68
C ARG A 253 -9.68 5.22 -15.19
N LEU A 254 -9.98 4.23 -14.35
CA LEU A 254 -9.83 2.82 -14.73
C LEU A 254 -10.81 2.47 -15.86
N GLY A 255 -10.33 1.76 -16.87
CA GLY A 255 -11.19 1.17 -17.90
C GLY A 255 -12.16 0.16 -17.29
N ASP A 256 -13.35 0.02 -17.86
CA ASP A 256 -14.39 -0.89 -17.36
C ASP A 256 -13.89 -2.34 -17.27
N GLU A 257 -13.06 -2.78 -18.22
CA GLU A 257 -12.45 -4.12 -18.22
C GLU A 257 -11.57 -4.39 -16.99
N LEU A 258 -10.83 -3.38 -16.51
CA LEU A 258 -10.02 -3.52 -15.30
C LEU A 258 -10.89 -3.56 -14.05
N LYS A 259 -11.99 -2.79 -14.01
CA LYS A 259 -12.97 -2.85 -12.92
C LYS A 259 -13.63 -4.22 -12.85
N GLU A 260 -14.06 -4.76 -13.98
CA GLU A 260 -14.59 -6.13 -14.06
C GLU A 260 -13.56 -7.17 -13.62
N ARG A 261 -12.29 -6.99 -14.02
CA ARG A 261 -11.20 -7.87 -13.58
C ARG A 261 -11.01 -7.85 -12.08
N ILE A 262 -11.04 -6.66 -11.44
CA ILE A 262 -10.93 -6.53 -9.98
C ILE A 262 -12.10 -7.26 -9.27
N LEU A 263 -13.30 -7.22 -9.83
CA LEU A 263 -14.48 -7.93 -9.29
C LEU A 263 -14.42 -9.45 -9.48
N ALA A 264 -13.83 -9.92 -10.58
CA ALA A 264 -13.79 -11.33 -10.94
C ALA A 264 -12.60 -12.06 -10.32
N GLN A 265 -11.46 -11.40 -10.23
CA GLN A 265 -10.21 -11.99 -9.76
C GLN A 265 -10.05 -11.86 -8.26
N ARG A 266 -9.27 -12.79 -7.70
CA ARG A 266 -9.12 -12.94 -6.25
C ARG A 266 -7.68 -12.87 -5.79
N GLY A 267 -6.67 -12.84 -6.68
CA GLY A 267 -5.26 -12.68 -6.29
C GLY A 267 -4.62 -11.48 -6.99
N ILE A 268 -4.64 -10.31 -6.35
CA ILE A 268 -4.13 -9.07 -6.93
C ILE A 268 -2.93 -8.56 -6.13
N LEU A 269 -1.85 -8.18 -6.79
CA LEU A 269 -0.78 -7.38 -6.20
C LEU A 269 -0.80 -5.95 -6.73
N VAL A 270 -0.86 -4.99 -5.81
CA VAL A 270 -0.66 -3.57 -6.12
C VAL A 270 0.80 -3.23 -5.85
N SER A 271 1.52 -2.89 -6.90
CA SER A 271 2.97 -2.69 -6.90
C SER A 271 3.36 -1.28 -7.31
N GLY A 272 4.59 -0.86 -7.06
CA GLY A 272 5.04 0.52 -7.32
C GLY A 272 6.05 1.07 -6.30
N PRO A 273 6.80 2.12 -6.66
CA PRO A 273 7.84 2.67 -5.79
C PRO A 273 7.23 3.26 -4.50
N PRO A 274 8.03 3.43 -3.43
CA PRO A 274 7.58 4.15 -2.22
C PRO A 274 7.01 5.53 -2.57
N GLY A 275 5.88 5.90 -1.97
CA GLY A 275 5.21 7.17 -2.25
C GLY A 275 4.38 7.22 -3.55
N ALA A 276 4.31 6.14 -4.33
CA ALA A 276 3.52 6.11 -5.58
C ALA A 276 1.99 6.17 -5.40
N GLY A 277 1.46 6.15 -4.17
CA GLY A 277 0.01 6.11 -3.92
C GLY A 277 -0.62 4.71 -3.91
N LYS A 278 0.17 3.65 -3.65
CA LYS A 278 -0.33 2.27 -3.63
C LYS A 278 -1.38 1.99 -2.55
N SER A 279 -1.12 2.39 -1.29
CA SER A 279 -2.07 2.18 -0.20
C SER A 279 -3.35 2.99 -0.43
N THR A 280 -3.23 4.18 -1.02
CA THR A 280 -4.37 4.98 -1.50
C THR A 280 -5.19 4.24 -2.55
N PHE A 281 -4.53 3.65 -3.55
CA PHE A 281 -5.21 2.81 -4.54
C PHE A 281 -5.85 1.56 -3.91
N GLY A 282 -5.15 0.89 -2.99
CA GLY A 282 -5.66 -0.26 -2.23
C GLY A 282 -6.91 0.07 -1.42
N ALA A 283 -6.94 1.23 -0.77
CA ALA A 283 -8.13 1.75 -0.09
C ALA A 283 -9.27 2.01 -1.07
N GLY A 284 -8.99 2.64 -2.23
CA GLY A 284 -9.98 2.85 -3.28
C GLY A 284 -10.58 1.54 -3.79
N VAL A 285 -9.76 0.48 -3.96
CA VAL A 285 -10.23 -0.84 -4.38
C VAL A 285 -11.09 -1.47 -3.28
N ALA A 286 -10.72 -1.30 -2.01
CA ALA A 286 -11.51 -1.77 -0.87
C ALA A 286 -12.93 -1.17 -0.89
N ILE A 287 -13.01 0.15 -1.09
CA ILE A 287 -14.28 0.89 -1.18
C ILE A 287 -15.11 0.40 -2.37
N PHE A 288 -14.49 0.32 -3.55
CA PHE A 288 -15.17 -0.15 -4.75
C PHE A 288 -15.73 -1.57 -4.62
N LEU A 289 -14.97 -2.50 -4.02
CA LEU A 289 -15.45 -3.86 -3.76
C LEU A 289 -16.62 -3.86 -2.76
N HIS A 290 -16.54 -3.03 -1.72
CA HIS A 290 -17.61 -2.87 -0.74
C HIS A 290 -18.90 -2.32 -1.37
N GLU A 291 -18.80 -1.30 -2.22
CA GLU A 291 -19.93 -0.74 -2.98
C GLU A 291 -20.58 -1.77 -3.93
N ASN A 292 -19.81 -2.78 -4.36
CA ASN A 292 -20.30 -3.92 -5.13
C ASN A 292 -20.81 -5.10 -4.26
N ASN A 293 -21.10 -4.83 -2.98
CA ASN A 293 -21.67 -5.78 -2.01
C ASN A 293 -20.74 -6.93 -1.59
N TYR A 294 -19.42 -6.76 -1.70
CA TYR A 294 -18.47 -7.71 -1.12
C TYR A 294 -18.15 -7.39 0.35
N VAL A 295 -17.92 -8.43 1.16
CA VAL A 295 -17.41 -8.28 2.52
C VAL A 295 -15.90 -8.09 2.45
N VAL A 296 -15.46 -6.84 2.63
CA VAL A 296 -14.04 -6.46 2.58
C VAL A 296 -13.53 -6.20 3.99
N LYS A 297 -12.33 -6.71 4.29
CA LYS A 297 -11.55 -6.44 5.51
C LYS A 297 -10.15 -5.97 5.15
N THR A 298 -9.42 -5.34 6.07
CA THR A 298 -8.01 -5.00 5.86
C THR A 298 -7.10 -5.61 6.92
N MET A 299 -5.86 -5.88 6.54
CA MET A 299 -4.75 -6.27 7.41
C MET A 299 -3.62 -5.29 7.18
N GLU A 300 -3.19 -4.58 8.23
CA GLU A 300 -2.25 -3.47 8.10
C GLU A 300 -1.57 -3.15 9.43
N SER A 301 -0.31 -2.74 9.36
CA SER A 301 0.50 -2.43 10.54
C SER A 301 1.37 -1.22 10.25
N PRO A 302 0.91 0.00 10.58
CA PRO A 302 -0.27 0.36 11.37
C PRO A 302 -1.55 0.49 10.52
N ARG A 303 -2.69 0.83 11.16
CA ARG A 303 -3.99 1.01 10.50
C ARG A 303 -4.11 2.38 9.85
N ASP A 304 -3.51 2.51 8.68
CA ASP A 304 -3.36 3.79 7.96
C ASP A 304 -4.29 3.90 6.72
N LEU A 305 -4.88 2.80 6.24
CA LEU A 305 -5.81 2.83 5.10
C LEU A 305 -7.04 3.69 5.42
N GLN A 306 -7.46 4.49 4.45
CA GLN A 306 -8.61 5.39 4.57
C GLN A 306 -9.85 4.73 3.96
N VAL A 307 -10.63 4.03 4.81
CA VAL A 307 -11.81 3.28 4.39
C VAL A 307 -13.02 3.61 5.29
N PRO A 308 -14.26 3.44 4.79
CA PRO A 308 -15.48 3.61 5.59
C PRO A 308 -15.54 2.67 6.79
N ASN A 309 -16.28 3.05 7.84
CA ASN A 309 -16.43 2.28 9.09
C ASN A 309 -17.02 0.87 8.87
N GLU A 310 -17.72 0.66 7.77
CA GLU A 310 -18.24 -0.65 7.34
C GLU A 310 -17.12 -1.66 7.02
N ILE A 311 -15.94 -1.18 6.62
CA ILE A 311 -14.76 -2.00 6.34
C ILE A 311 -13.90 -2.08 7.61
N THR A 312 -13.87 -3.26 8.25
CA THR A 312 -13.10 -3.44 9.49
C THR A 312 -11.61 -3.59 9.21
N GLN A 313 -10.80 -2.81 9.92
CA GLN A 313 -9.34 -2.80 9.82
C GLN A 313 -8.69 -3.58 10.96
N TYR A 314 -7.89 -4.58 10.62
CA TYR A 314 -7.19 -5.44 11.57
C TYR A 314 -5.70 -5.12 11.65
N ALA A 315 -5.24 -4.89 12.88
CA ALA A 315 -3.82 -4.82 13.23
C ALA A 315 -3.26 -6.22 13.55
N PRO A 316 -1.94 -6.37 13.76
CA PRO A 316 -1.36 -7.64 14.21
C PRO A 316 -1.94 -8.09 15.55
N LEU A 317 -2.63 -9.23 15.57
CA LEU A 317 -3.19 -9.83 16.77
C LEU A 317 -2.07 -10.47 17.59
N GLU A 318 -1.95 -10.07 18.86
CA GLU A 318 -0.81 -10.46 19.72
C GLU A 318 0.56 -10.16 19.09
N GLY A 319 0.63 -9.12 18.25
CA GLY A 319 1.86 -8.72 17.56
C GLY A 319 2.20 -9.54 16.31
N SER A 320 1.32 -10.43 15.84
CA SER A 320 1.52 -11.26 14.64
C SER A 320 0.39 -11.07 13.63
N MET A 321 0.74 -10.82 12.37
CA MET A 321 -0.24 -10.83 11.26
C MET A 321 -0.76 -12.23 10.94
N GLU A 322 0.00 -13.27 11.26
CA GLU A 322 -0.45 -14.65 11.08
C GLU A 322 -1.66 -14.96 11.95
N ASN A 323 -1.63 -14.54 13.22
CA ASN A 323 -2.75 -14.72 14.14
C ASN A 323 -4.00 -13.99 13.63
N THR A 324 -3.83 -12.80 13.05
CA THR A 324 -4.91 -12.06 12.41
C THR A 324 -5.48 -12.82 11.21
N ALA A 325 -4.62 -13.38 10.36
CA ALA A 325 -5.03 -14.20 9.22
C ALA A 325 -5.78 -15.46 9.65
N ASP A 326 -5.31 -16.16 10.68
CA ASP A 326 -5.98 -17.35 11.24
C ASP A 326 -7.42 -17.05 11.68
N VAL A 327 -7.64 -15.89 12.32
CA VAL A 327 -8.99 -15.45 12.69
C VAL A 327 -9.82 -15.13 11.44
N LEU A 328 -9.24 -14.44 10.46
CA LEU A 328 -9.93 -14.11 9.21
C LEU A 328 -10.28 -15.35 8.38
N LEU A 329 -9.50 -16.43 8.46
CA LEU A 329 -9.81 -17.71 7.83
C LEU A 329 -11.05 -18.39 8.44
N LEU A 330 -11.39 -18.09 9.70
CA LEU A 330 -12.62 -18.55 10.35
C LEU A 330 -13.84 -17.71 9.93
N VAL A 331 -13.64 -16.39 9.76
CA VAL A 331 -14.69 -15.46 9.33
C VAL A 331 -14.98 -15.57 7.84
N ARG A 332 -13.95 -15.85 7.02
CA ARG A 332 -13.97 -15.94 5.55
C ARG A 332 -14.60 -14.72 4.88
N PRO A 333 -13.99 -13.53 4.96
CA PRO A 333 -14.41 -12.40 4.15
C PRO A 333 -14.26 -12.72 2.65
N ASP A 334 -14.99 -12.00 1.80
CA ASP A 334 -14.84 -12.14 0.35
C ASP A 334 -13.46 -11.64 -0.10
N TYR A 335 -13.04 -10.49 0.45
CA TYR A 335 -11.74 -9.89 0.17
C TYR A 335 -11.03 -9.40 1.44
N THR A 336 -9.71 -9.52 1.45
CA THR A 336 -8.82 -8.91 2.44
C THR A 336 -7.74 -8.09 1.73
N ILE A 337 -7.67 -6.80 2.06
CA ILE A 337 -6.58 -5.92 1.64
C ILE A 337 -5.44 -6.10 2.63
N TYR A 338 -4.27 -6.53 2.16
CA TYR A 338 -3.07 -6.63 2.97
C TYR A 338 -2.12 -5.49 2.61
N ASP A 339 -2.13 -4.43 3.42
CA ASP A 339 -1.21 -3.30 3.23
C ASP A 339 0.19 -3.67 3.75
N GLU A 340 1.18 -3.42 2.90
CA GLU A 340 2.60 -3.73 3.12
C GLU A 340 2.99 -5.22 3.25
N VAL A 341 2.90 -5.96 2.14
CA VAL A 341 3.49 -7.31 2.02
C VAL A 341 4.98 -7.20 1.69
N ARG A 342 5.86 -7.57 2.65
CA ARG A 342 7.30 -7.31 2.55
C ARG A 342 8.19 -8.49 2.89
N LYS A 343 7.90 -9.17 3.99
CA LYS A 343 8.70 -10.28 4.52
C LYS A 343 8.20 -11.60 3.95
N THR A 344 9.04 -12.63 4.04
CA THR A 344 8.68 -13.98 3.55
C THR A 344 7.37 -14.49 4.17
N ARG A 345 7.22 -14.31 5.48
CA ARG A 345 6.00 -14.68 6.22
C ARG A 345 4.74 -13.98 5.71
N ASP A 346 4.85 -12.72 5.28
CA ASP A 346 3.70 -11.97 4.75
C ASP A 346 3.23 -12.59 3.41
N PHE A 347 4.15 -13.04 2.57
CA PHE A 347 3.83 -13.74 1.32
C PHE A 347 3.25 -15.14 1.56
N GLU A 348 3.73 -15.86 2.58
CA GLU A 348 3.17 -17.14 3.01
C GLU A 348 1.72 -16.98 3.49
N ILE A 349 1.47 -16.01 4.39
CA ILE A 349 0.12 -15.65 4.86
C ILE A 349 -0.78 -15.29 3.67
N PHE A 350 -0.29 -14.47 2.74
CA PHE A 350 -1.02 -14.07 1.55
C PHE A 350 -1.42 -15.30 0.71
N ALA A 351 -0.48 -16.23 0.50
CA ALA A 351 -0.74 -17.46 -0.23
C ALA A 351 -1.75 -18.37 0.47
N ASP A 352 -1.61 -18.58 1.77
CA ASP A 352 -2.50 -19.44 2.56
C ASP A 352 -3.94 -18.90 2.58
N MET A 353 -4.10 -17.60 2.80
CA MET A 353 -5.42 -16.95 2.73
C MET A 353 -6.05 -17.09 1.34
N ARG A 354 -5.25 -16.90 0.29
CA ARG A 354 -5.73 -17.01 -1.08
C ARG A 354 -6.14 -18.44 -1.44
N LEU A 355 -5.35 -19.42 -1.06
CA LEU A 355 -5.63 -20.85 -1.29
C LEU A 355 -6.84 -21.34 -0.49
N ALA A 356 -7.12 -20.72 0.67
CA ALA A 356 -8.35 -20.95 1.43
C ALA A 356 -9.61 -20.33 0.79
N GLY A 357 -9.46 -19.57 -0.30
CA GLY A 357 -10.54 -19.01 -1.10
C GLY A 357 -10.87 -17.54 -0.83
N VAL A 358 -10.15 -16.88 0.08
CA VAL A 358 -10.29 -15.45 0.35
C VAL A 358 -9.67 -14.66 -0.80
N GLY A 359 -10.35 -13.63 -1.31
CA GLY A 359 -9.76 -12.70 -2.26
C GLY A 359 -8.69 -11.86 -1.58
N MET A 360 -7.46 -11.87 -2.08
CA MET A 360 -6.33 -11.18 -1.51
C MET A 360 -5.87 -10.05 -2.43
N ILE A 361 -5.72 -8.85 -1.87
CA ILE A 361 -5.16 -7.68 -2.55
C ILE A 361 -3.96 -7.20 -1.72
N GLY A 362 -2.75 -7.41 -2.23
CA GLY A 362 -1.51 -7.19 -1.48
C GLY A 362 -0.75 -5.98 -1.99
N VAL A 363 -0.37 -5.08 -1.10
CA VAL A 363 0.45 -3.90 -1.47
C VAL A 363 1.92 -4.23 -1.32
N VAL A 364 2.68 -4.14 -2.42
CA VAL A 364 4.10 -4.50 -2.49
C VAL A 364 4.92 -3.33 -3.02
N HIS A 365 6.09 -3.07 -2.41
CA HIS A 365 7.05 -2.12 -2.98
C HIS A 365 7.84 -2.77 -4.12
N ALA A 366 7.78 -2.20 -5.31
CA ALA A 366 8.51 -2.70 -6.47
C ALA A 366 8.80 -1.55 -7.45
N ASN A 367 9.88 -1.64 -8.21
CA ASN A 367 10.20 -0.62 -9.23
C ASN A 367 9.61 -0.97 -10.60
N ARG A 368 9.25 -2.24 -10.82
CA ARG A 368 8.54 -2.75 -11.99
C ARG A 368 7.46 -3.74 -11.55
N ALA A 369 6.42 -3.93 -12.37
CA ALA A 369 5.36 -4.91 -12.10
C ALA A 369 5.92 -6.33 -11.89
N ILE A 370 6.83 -6.77 -12.75
CA ILE A 370 7.45 -8.12 -12.66
C ILE A 370 8.22 -8.37 -11.35
N ASP A 371 8.80 -7.32 -10.75
CA ASP A 371 9.55 -7.45 -9.49
C ASP A 371 8.62 -7.86 -8.33
N ALA A 372 7.32 -7.54 -8.42
CA ALA A 372 6.33 -7.97 -7.43
C ALA A 372 6.12 -9.49 -7.49
N VAL A 373 6.04 -10.06 -8.70
CA VAL A 373 5.93 -11.51 -8.91
C VAL A 373 7.21 -12.23 -8.49
N GLN A 374 8.38 -11.65 -8.77
CA GLN A 374 9.67 -12.22 -8.37
C GLN A 374 9.80 -12.40 -6.85
N ARG A 375 9.07 -11.62 -6.06
CA ARG A 375 9.03 -11.81 -4.61
C ARG A 375 8.26 -13.05 -4.17
N LEU A 376 7.42 -13.65 -5.00
CA LEU A 376 6.79 -14.94 -4.69
C LEU A 376 7.73 -16.12 -4.98
N ILE A 377 8.71 -15.93 -5.86
CA ILE A 377 9.66 -16.98 -6.26
C ILE A 377 10.49 -17.41 -5.05
N GLY A 378 10.51 -18.72 -4.79
CA GLY A 378 11.21 -19.33 -3.65
C GLY A 378 10.46 -19.21 -2.31
N ARG A 379 9.29 -18.56 -2.29
CA ARG A 379 8.37 -18.52 -1.14
C ARG A 379 7.12 -19.35 -1.39
N VAL A 380 6.68 -19.39 -2.64
CA VAL A 380 5.57 -20.21 -3.13
C VAL A 380 6.07 -21.11 -4.26
N GLU A 381 5.52 -22.32 -4.37
CA GLU A 381 5.82 -23.21 -5.48
C GLU A 381 5.42 -22.57 -6.82
N LEU A 382 6.27 -22.71 -7.85
CA LEU A 382 6.08 -22.04 -9.13
C LEU A 382 4.67 -22.28 -9.73
N GLY A 383 4.18 -23.52 -9.71
CA GLY A 383 2.86 -23.84 -10.26
C GLY A 383 1.67 -23.28 -9.48
N VAL A 384 1.90 -22.84 -8.25
CA VAL A 384 0.89 -22.27 -7.35
C VAL A 384 0.82 -20.75 -7.47
N ILE A 385 1.90 -20.09 -7.95
CA ILE A 385 1.97 -18.62 -8.07
C ILE A 385 0.74 -18.05 -8.80
N PRO A 386 0.30 -18.54 -9.98
CA PRO A 386 -0.87 -17.96 -10.67
C PRO A 386 -2.20 -18.17 -9.93
N GLN A 387 -2.28 -19.14 -9.01
CA GLN A 387 -3.45 -19.33 -8.15
C GLN A 387 -3.46 -18.37 -6.96
N VAL A 388 -2.26 -17.93 -6.54
CA VAL A 388 -2.07 -16.96 -5.45
C VAL A 388 -2.18 -15.53 -5.97
N VAL A 389 -1.53 -15.22 -7.09
CA VAL A 389 -1.56 -13.92 -7.75
C VAL A 389 -1.77 -14.14 -9.24
N ASP A 390 -2.91 -13.67 -9.73
CA ASP A 390 -3.31 -13.74 -11.14
C ASP A 390 -3.15 -12.38 -11.84
N THR A 391 -3.07 -11.28 -11.08
CA THR A 391 -3.03 -9.92 -11.59
C THR A 391 -2.07 -9.05 -10.79
N VAL A 392 -1.25 -8.26 -11.48
CA VAL A 392 -0.37 -7.25 -10.88
C VAL A 392 -0.71 -5.90 -11.46
N ILE A 393 -1.06 -4.95 -10.60
CA ILE A 393 -1.35 -3.57 -10.96
C ILE A 393 -0.14 -2.73 -10.51
N PHE A 394 0.53 -2.07 -11.43
CA PHE A 394 1.66 -1.21 -11.14
C PHE A 394 1.23 0.25 -11.12
N ILE A 395 1.43 0.89 -9.97
CA ILE A 395 1.11 2.29 -9.71
C ILE A 395 2.39 3.12 -9.79
N ASP A 396 2.36 4.17 -10.61
CA ASP A 396 3.39 5.21 -10.63
C ASP A 396 2.74 6.58 -10.53
N LYS A 397 3.29 7.45 -9.67
CA LYS A 397 2.81 8.83 -9.45
C LYS A 397 1.29 8.98 -9.23
N GLY A 398 0.67 7.99 -8.60
CA GLY A 398 -0.77 8.00 -8.31
C GLY A 398 -1.67 7.62 -9.49
N GLU A 399 -1.12 7.01 -10.55
CA GLU A 399 -1.87 6.50 -11.70
C GLU A 399 -1.51 5.03 -11.96
N VAL A 400 -2.43 4.27 -12.55
CA VAL A 400 -2.14 2.89 -13.01
C VAL A 400 -1.30 3.00 -14.27
N ALA A 401 -0.04 2.61 -14.17
CA ALA A 401 0.92 2.70 -15.29
C ALA A 401 1.02 1.42 -16.10
N GLN A 402 0.77 0.25 -15.48
CA GLN A 402 0.78 -1.04 -16.16
C GLN A 402 -0.08 -2.06 -15.40
N VAL A 403 -0.73 -2.97 -16.12
CA VAL A 403 -1.40 -4.13 -15.53
C VAL A 403 -0.90 -5.40 -16.20
N GLN A 404 -0.38 -6.33 -15.41
CA GLN A 404 0.10 -7.63 -15.87
C GLN A 404 -0.81 -8.75 -15.39
N THR A 405 -0.91 -9.80 -16.19
CA THR A 405 -1.68 -11.01 -15.90
C THR A 405 -0.76 -12.21 -15.88
N LEU A 406 -1.02 -13.17 -14.99
CA LEU A 406 -0.22 -14.37 -14.84
C LEU A 406 -1.05 -15.59 -15.24
N GLU A 407 -0.53 -16.37 -16.17
CA GLU A 407 -1.17 -17.62 -16.59
C GLU A 407 -0.18 -18.80 -16.49
N PHE A 408 -0.65 -19.89 -15.90
CA PHE A 408 0.10 -21.15 -15.89
C PHE A 408 -0.14 -21.92 -17.20
N THR A 409 0.94 -22.30 -17.87
CA THR A 409 0.87 -23.16 -19.06
C THR A 409 2.03 -24.15 -19.10
N VAL A 410 1.91 -25.16 -19.96
CA VAL A 410 3.00 -26.09 -20.27
C VAL A 410 3.41 -25.87 -21.71
N LYS A 411 4.58 -25.27 -21.91
CA LYS A 411 5.12 -24.97 -23.24
C LYS A 411 6.64 -25.07 -23.25
N VAL A 412 7.23 -24.98 -24.45
CA VAL A 412 8.67 -24.75 -24.61
C VAL A 412 8.93 -23.27 -24.35
N PRO A 413 9.80 -22.89 -23.39
CA PRO A 413 10.08 -21.49 -23.12
C PRO A 413 10.71 -20.76 -24.31
N SER A 414 10.46 -19.46 -24.38
CA SER A 414 11.05 -18.56 -25.37
C SER A 414 12.58 -18.62 -25.30
N GLY A 415 13.23 -18.86 -26.44
CA GLY A 415 14.68 -19.06 -26.54
C GLY A 415 15.16 -20.51 -26.39
N MET A 416 14.26 -21.49 -26.19
CA MET A 416 14.58 -22.93 -26.25
C MET A 416 14.01 -23.56 -27.53
N LEU A 417 14.78 -24.47 -28.14
CA LEU A 417 14.48 -25.02 -29.48
C LEU A 417 14.00 -26.48 -29.47
N GLU A 418 14.19 -27.24 -28.39
CA GLU A 418 13.82 -28.67 -28.33
C GLU A 418 12.47 -28.90 -27.65
N ALA A 419 11.58 -29.65 -28.31
CA ALA A 419 10.22 -29.94 -27.82
C ALA A 419 10.20 -30.82 -26.55
N ASP A 420 11.24 -31.63 -26.32
CA ASP A 420 11.41 -32.46 -25.12
C ASP A 420 11.72 -31.61 -23.86
N LEU A 421 11.86 -30.29 -24.01
CA LEU A 421 12.06 -29.31 -22.93
C LEU A 421 10.76 -28.69 -22.41
N ALA A 422 9.60 -29.14 -22.89
CA ALA A 422 8.30 -28.66 -22.43
C ALA A 422 8.20 -28.77 -20.91
N ARG A 423 7.94 -27.64 -20.26
CA ARG A 423 7.97 -27.53 -18.80
C ARG A 423 6.85 -26.60 -18.33
N PRO A 424 6.52 -26.63 -17.03
CA PRO A 424 5.68 -25.62 -16.42
C PRO A 424 6.30 -24.22 -16.62
N VAL A 425 5.54 -23.33 -17.26
CA VAL A 425 5.90 -21.94 -17.49
C VAL A 425 4.76 -21.05 -17.00
N ILE A 426 5.08 -20.01 -16.25
CA ILE A 426 4.16 -18.91 -16.01
C ILE A 426 4.41 -17.87 -17.10
N VAL A 427 3.41 -17.56 -17.90
CA VAL A 427 3.46 -16.45 -18.86
C VAL A 427 2.91 -15.21 -18.15
N VAL A 428 3.68 -14.14 -18.19
CA VAL A 428 3.28 -12.82 -17.70
C VAL A 428 3.00 -11.95 -18.91
N SER A 429 1.75 -11.56 -19.09
CA SER A 429 1.30 -10.78 -20.25
C SER A 429 0.75 -9.44 -19.82
N ASP A 430 0.92 -8.43 -20.68
CA ASP A 430 0.24 -7.15 -20.53
C ASP A 430 -1.28 -7.33 -20.66
N PHE A 431 -2.04 -6.71 -19.77
CA PHE A 431 -3.50 -6.89 -19.69
C PHE A 431 -4.23 -6.26 -20.87
N GLU A 432 -3.80 -5.08 -21.33
CA GLU A 432 -4.50 -4.33 -22.38
C GLU A 432 -4.27 -4.97 -23.75
N THR A 433 -3.05 -5.41 -24.02
CA THR A 433 -2.65 -5.97 -25.32
C THR A 433 -2.71 -7.49 -25.37
N SER A 434 -2.78 -8.16 -24.21
CA SER A 434 -2.59 -9.62 -24.07
C SER A 434 -1.23 -10.12 -24.59
N ALA A 435 -0.26 -9.23 -24.84
CA ALA A 435 1.06 -9.59 -25.34
C ALA A 435 1.92 -10.20 -24.20
N PRO A 436 2.57 -11.35 -24.42
CA PRO A 436 3.47 -11.94 -23.44
C PRO A 436 4.72 -11.07 -23.29
N GLU A 437 5.02 -10.63 -22.06
CA GLU A 437 6.17 -9.81 -21.76
C GLU A 437 7.28 -10.58 -21.05
N PHE A 438 6.92 -11.57 -20.22
CA PHE A 438 7.87 -12.40 -19.49
C PHE A 438 7.41 -13.85 -19.39
N GLU A 439 8.38 -14.75 -19.22
CA GLU A 439 8.19 -16.15 -18.89
C GLU A 439 8.98 -16.50 -17.64
N ILE A 440 8.33 -17.22 -16.72
CA ILE A 440 8.94 -17.69 -15.48
C ILE A 440 8.92 -19.22 -15.50
N TYR A 441 10.10 -19.83 -15.41
CA TYR A 441 10.22 -21.29 -15.45
C TYR A 441 11.46 -21.77 -14.70
N THR A 442 11.50 -23.06 -14.41
CA THR A 442 12.67 -23.71 -13.80
C THR A 442 13.70 -24.11 -14.85
N PHE A 443 14.95 -23.73 -14.63
CA PHE A 443 16.12 -24.19 -15.38
C PHE A 443 17.15 -24.77 -14.42
N GLY A 444 17.34 -26.09 -14.47
CA GLY A 444 18.06 -26.81 -13.41
C GLY A 444 17.31 -26.71 -12.08
N GLU A 445 18.00 -26.28 -11.03
CA GLU A 445 17.44 -26.04 -9.68
C GLU A 445 17.04 -24.58 -9.43
N GLN A 446 17.17 -23.70 -10.44
CA GLN A 446 16.89 -22.28 -10.31
C GLN A 446 15.62 -21.90 -11.07
N VAL A 447 14.87 -20.95 -10.52
CA VAL A 447 13.76 -20.29 -11.22
C VAL A 447 14.33 -19.08 -11.94
N VAL A 448 14.08 -18.98 -13.24
CA VAL A 448 14.51 -17.87 -14.09
C VAL A 448 13.29 -17.07 -14.56
N VAL A 449 13.47 -15.75 -14.68
CA VAL A 449 12.49 -14.84 -15.28
C VAL A 449 13.10 -14.29 -16.56
N MET A 450 12.52 -14.66 -17.70
CA MET A 450 13.01 -14.29 -19.02
C MET A 450 12.05 -13.32 -19.68
N PRO A 451 12.50 -12.14 -20.16
CA PRO A 451 11.67 -11.30 -21.00
C PRO A 451 11.37 -12.02 -22.32
N VAL A 452 10.11 -12.00 -22.73
CA VAL A 452 9.68 -12.41 -24.06
C VAL A 452 9.94 -11.21 -24.96
N SER A 453 11.14 -11.14 -25.52
CA SER A 453 11.40 -10.15 -26.55
C SER A 453 10.64 -10.54 -27.80
N ASP A 454 9.71 -9.69 -28.24
CA ASP A 454 9.33 -9.59 -29.64
C ASP A 454 10.59 -9.25 -30.42
N SER A 455 11.29 -10.29 -30.87
CA SER A 455 12.62 -10.23 -31.47
C SER A 455 13.67 -9.57 -30.57
N VAL A 456 14.82 -10.21 -30.40
CA VAL A 456 16.03 -9.41 -30.15
C VAL A 456 16.08 -8.44 -31.33
N ALA A 457 15.90 -7.15 -31.09
CA ALA A 457 16.03 -6.13 -32.13
C ALA A 457 17.34 -6.44 -32.86
N ARG A 458 17.24 -6.96 -34.10
CA ARG A 458 18.38 -7.43 -34.87
C ARG A 458 19.37 -6.28 -34.89
N LYS A 459 20.53 -6.45 -34.25
CA LYS A 459 21.56 -5.42 -34.32
C LYS A 459 21.89 -5.27 -35.81
N PRO A 460 21.95 -4.05 -36.38
CA PRO A 460 22.33 -3.86 -37.78
C PRO A 460 23.68 -4.53 -38.13
N VAL A 461 24.54 -4.67 -37.13
CA VAL A 461 25.83 -5.39 -37.20
C VAL A 461 25.66 -6.89 -37.49
N TRP A 462 24.57 -7.51 -37.07
CA TRP A 462 24.30 -8.93 -37.32
C TRP A 462 24.06 -9.22 -38.80
N GLY A 463 23.40 -8.33 -39.54
CA GLY A 463 23.24 -8.52 -40.99
C GLY A 463 24.57 -8.52 -41.76
N LEU A 464 25.57 -7.77 -41.27
CA LEU A 464 26.93 -7.79 -41.82
C LEU A 464 27.65 -9.09 -41.48
N ALA A 465 27.51 -9.58 -40.24
CA ALA A 465 28.10 -10.84 -39.80
C ALA A 465 27.45 -12.06 -40.49
N GLU A 466 26.12 -12.04 -40.68
CA GLU A 466 25.38 -13.07 -41.43
C GLU A 466 25.89 -13.18 -42.87
N GLY A 467 26.07 -12.05 -43.56
CA GLY A 467 26.62 -12.03 -44.91
C GLY A 467 28.06 -12.53 -44.99
N GLU A 468 28.91 -12.19 -44.00
CA GLU A 468 30.30 -12.67 -43.96
C GLU A 468 30.37 -14.18 -43.68
N ILE A 469 29.52 -14.70 -42.79
CA ILE A 469 29.41 -16.14 -42.52
C ILE A 469 28.85 -16.88 -43.75
N GLU A 470 27.84 -16.32 -44.42
CA GLU A 470 27.28 -16.85 -45.66
C GLU A 470 28.38 -16.97 -46.73
N ASP A 471 29.15 -15.91 -46.97
CA ASP A 471 30.25 -15.87 -47.95
C ASP A 471 31.35 -16.89 -47.67
N VAL A 472 31.66 -17.16 -46.40
CA VAL A 472 32.66 -18.16 -46.03
C VAL A 472 32.10 -19.57 -46.23
N VAL A 473 30.89 -19.85 -45.78
CA VAL A 473 30.25 -21.17 -45.90
C VAL A 473 29.94 -21.52 -47.36
N GLN A 474 29.60 -20.53 -48.20
CA GLN A 474 29.33 -20.69 -49.63
C GLN A 474 30.54 -21.26 -50.40
N ARG A 475 31.77 -21.15 -49.85
CA ARG A 475 32.98 -21.76 -50.44
C ARG A 475 33.03 -23.28 -50.25
N TYR A 476 32.28 -23.81 -49.28
CA TYR A 476 32.30 -25.22 -48.87
C TYR A 476 31.00 -25.96 -49.23
N ALA A 477 29.87 -25.24 -49.34
CA ALA A 477 28.56 -25.79 -49.73
C ALA A 477 28.16 -25.43 -51.17
N LYS A 478 27.55 -26.37 -51.89
CA LYS A 478 26.89 -26.08 -53.18
C LYS A 478 25.38 -25.97 -52.99
N GLY A 479 24.85 -24.75 -53.05
CA GLY A 479 23.41 -24.49 -52.91
C GLY A 479 23.14 -23.19 -52.17
N PRO A 480 21.87 -22.87 -51.90
CA PRO A 480 21.53 -21.76 -51.00
C PRO A 480 22.02 -22.07 -49.58
N VAL A 481 22.59 -21.05 -48.94
CA VAL A 481 23.02 -21.05 -47.54
C VAL A 481 22.19 -19.96 -46.85
N ASP A 482 21.52 -20.28 -45.75
CA ASP A 482 20.78 -19.30 -44.95
C ASP A 482 21.46 -19.20 -43.58
N VAL A 483 21.84 -17.99 -43.18
CA VAL A 483 22.58 -17.75 -41.94
C VAL A 483 21.77 -16.85 -41.02
N GLU A 484 21.64 -17.26 -39.77
CA GLU A 484 20.87 -16.54 -38.77
C GLU A 484 21.69 -16.42 -37.48
N MET A 485 21.98 -15.19 -37.07
CA MET A 485 22.68 -14.92 -35.82
C MET A 485 21.75 -15.15 -34.62
N LEU A 486 22.19 -15.99 -33.68
CA LEU A 486 21.48 -16.25 -32.41
C LEU A 486 21.98 -15.34 -31.29
N SER A 487 23.25 -14.95 -31.33
CA SER A 487 23.88 -14.04 -30.37
C SER A 487 25.12 -13.38 -30.99
N ASP A 488 25.76 -12.45 -30.27
CA ASP A 488 27.05 -11.87 -30.68
C ASP A 488 28.18 -12.93 -30.82
N THR A 489 27.96 -14.18 -30.40
CA THR A 489 28.96 -15.26 -30.39
C THR A 489 28.47 -16.58 -31.00
N SER A 490 27.23 -16.66 -31.51
CA SER A 490 26.70 -17.89 -32.11
C SER A 490 25.77 -17.63 -33.30
N ALA A 491 25.84 -18.50 -34.31
CA ALA A 491 25.06 -18.45 -35.54
C ALA A 491 24.55 -19.85 -35.94
N VAL A 492 23.40 -19.89 -36.61
CA VAL A 492 22.87 -21.09 -37.27
C VAL A 492 23.04 -20.94 -38.77
N VAL A 493 23.60 -21.96 -39.40
CA VAL A 493 23.84 -22.04 -40.83
C VAL A 493 23.02 -23.19 -41.40
N LYS A 494 22.03 -22.87 -42.24
CA LYS A 494 21.15 -23.85 -42.87
C LYS A 494 21.62 -24.13 -44.29
N VAL A 495 21.94 -25.39 -44.59
CA VAL A 495 22.40 -25.84 -45.91
C VAL A 495 21.62 -27.08 -46.35
N LEU A 496 21.60 -27.39 -47.64
CA LEU A 496 20.96 -28.62 -48.15
C LEU A 496 21.53 -29.85 -47.43
N ASP A 497 20.69 -30.85 -47.13
CA ASP A 497 21.08 -32.10 -46.46
C ASP A 497 22.34 -32.74 -47.09
N SER A 498 22.40 -32.73 -48.42
CA SER A 498 23.53 -33.26 -49.19
C SER A 498 24.86 -32.52 -48.97
N GLU A 499 24.82 -31.31 -48.40
CA GLU A 499 25.97 -30.45 -48.16
C GLU A 499 26.37 -30.36 -46.67
N ILE A 500 25.49 -30.74 -45.72
CA ILE A 500 25.78 -30.69 -44.26
C ILE A 500 27.10 -31.41 -43.93
N SER A 501 27.28 -32.63 -44.46
CA SER A 501 28.49 -33.43 -44.23
C SER A 501 29.77 -32.78 -44.79
N LYS A 502 29.66 -31.90 -45.78
CA LYS A 502 30.80 -31.19 -46.38
C LYS A 502 31.16 -29.92 -45.60
N VAL A 503 30.15 -29.23 -45.08
CA VAL A 503 30.33 -28.04 -44.23
C VAL A 503 30.91 -28.42 -42.87
N ILE A 504 30.43 -29.51 -42.27
CA ILE A 504 30.99 -30.03 -41.01
C ILE A 504 32.39 -30.63 -41.23
N GLY A 505 32.59 -31.34 -42.34
CA GLY A 505 33.85 -32.02 -42.65
C GLY A 505 34.08 -33.28 -41.82
N LYS A 506 35.10 -34.07 -42.17
CA LYS A 506 35.42 -35.32 -41.45
C LYS A 506 35.91 -35.02 -40.03
N GLY A 507 35.09 -35.34 -39.03
CA GLY A 507 35.41 -35.13 -37.62
C GLY A 507 35.34 -33.67 -37.17
N GLY A 508 34.59 -32.80 -37.87
CA GLY A 508 34.40 -31.40 -37.49
C GLY A 508 35.50 -30.43 -37.94
N VAL A 509 36.54 -30.93 -38.63
CA VAL A 509 37.71 -30.10 -39.01
C VAL A 509 37.33 -28.89 -39.87
N THR A 510 36.34 -29.03 -40.76
CA THR A 510 35.95 -27.96 -41.67
C THR A 510 35.13 -26.89 -40.95
N ILE A 511 34.21 -27.28 -40.05
CA ILE A 511 33.45 -26.31 -39.27
C ILE A 511 34.35 -25.57 -38.27
N ASP A 512 35.30 -26.26 -37.63
CA ASP A 512 36.27 -25.64 -36.73
C ASP A 512 37.16 -24.60 -37.44
N GLU A 513 37.47 -24.80 -38.72
CA GLU A 513 38.20 -23.84 -39.56
C GLU A 513 37.32 -22.63 -39.89
N ILE A 514 36.06 -22.86 -40.26
CA ILE A 514 35.10 -21.79 -40.56
C ILE A 514 34.88 -20.93 -39.30
N GLU A 515 34.63 -21.54 -38.14
CA GLU A 515 34.44 -20.83 -36.86
C GLU A 515 35.66 -19.98 -36.47
N LYS A 516 36.88 -20.45 -36.75
CA LYS A 516 38.12 -19.67 -36.51
C LYS A 516 38.25 -18.46 -37.44
N ILE A 517 37.70 -18.54 -38.65
CA ILE A 517 37.73 -17.46 -39.63
C ILE A 517 36.72 -16.36 -39.26
N VAL A 518 35.49 -16.74 -38.94
CA VAL A 518 34.42 -15.78 -38.61
C VAL A 518 34.36 -15.39 -37.13
N GLY A 519 35.03 -16.14 -36.24
CA GLY A 519 35.11 -15.84 -34.82
C GLY A 519 33.82 -16.09 -34.02
N VAL A 520 32.91 -16.90 -34.57
CA VAL A 520 31.57 -17.19 -34.04
C VAL A 520 31.35 -18.71 -34.07
N HIS A 521 30.63 -19.26 -33.08
CA HIS A 521 30.26 -20.68 -33.07
C HIS A 521 29.10 -20.95 -34.05
N ILE A 522 29.21 -21.99 -34.87
CA ILE A 522 28.29 -22.27 -35.98
C ILE A 522 27.59 -23.61 -35.78
N ASP A 523 26.27 -23.57 -35.71
CA ASP A 523 25.40 -24.75 -35.73
C ASP A 523 24.88 -25.00 -37.16
N VAL A 524 25.22 -26.16 -37.76
CA VAL A 524 24.87 -26.49 -39.15
C VAL A 524 23.59 -27.31 -39.19
N ARG A 525 22.56 -26.81 -39.89
CA ARG A 525 21.24 -27.45 -39.98
C ARG A 525 20.82 -27.71 -41.42
N GLU A 526 19.84 -28.59 -41.59
CA GLU A 526 19.22 -28.84 -42.89
C GLU A 526 18.35 -27.65 -43.31
N LEU A 527 18.53 -27.23 -44.57
CA LEU A 527 17.71 -26.24 -45.23
C LEU A 527 16.47 -26.91 -45.80
N ASP A 528 15.33 -26.73 -45.14
CA ASP A 528 14.04 -27.25 -45.58
C ASP A 528 13.65 -26.70 -46.96
N GLU A 529 13.54 -27.56 -47.99
CA GLU A 529 13.18 -27.15 -49.36
C GLU A 529 11.77 -26.52 -49.46
N LYS A 530 10.91 -26.71 -48.45
CA LYS A 530 9.62 -26.02 -48.34
C LYS A 530 9.77 -24.52 -48.05
N SER A 531 10.89 -24.09 -47.48
CA SER A 531 11.25 -22.70 -47.25
C SER A 531 11.74 -22.02 -48.54
N LEU A 532 12.32 -22.78 -49.48
CA LEU A 532 12.76 -22.29 -50.79
C LEU A 532 11.61 -21.98 -51.77
N LYS A 533 10.40 -22.51 -51.54
CA LYS A 533 9.17 -22.08 -52.25
C LYS A 533 8.46 -20.88 -51.62
N LYS A 534 8.94 -20.38 -50.49
CA LYS A 534 8.63 -19.04 -49.97
C LYS A 534 9.75 -18.03 -50.24
N GLY A 535 10.83 -18.43 -50.90
CA GLY A 535 12.01 -17.59 -51.19
C GLY A 535 11.88 -16.61 -52.36
N ASN A 536 10.67 -16.28 -52.83
CA ASN A 536 10.50 -15.14 -53.77
C ASN A 536 9.10 -14.50 -53.77
N LYS A 537 8.37 -14.59 -52.64
CA LYS A 537 7.11 -13.86 -52.42
C LYS A 537 6.83 -13.64 -50.93
N ASP A 538 7.86 -13.29 -50.19
CA ASP A 538 7.77 -12.53 -48.94
C ASP A 538 9.08 -11.73 -48.78
N ARG A 539 9.40 -10.93 -49.81
CA ARG A 539 9.77 -9.57 -49.47
C ARG A 539 8.46 -8.99 -49.00
N SER A 540 8.32 -8.77 -47.69
CA SER A 540 7.41 -7.74 -47.20
C SER A 540 7.60 -6.57 -48.16
N ILE A 541 6.57 -6.29 -48.95
CA ILE A 541 6.44 -4.97 -49.52
C ILE A 541 6.37 -4.12 -48.25
N GLU A 542 7.51 -3.54 -47.84
CA GLU A 542 7.50 -2.28 -47.15
C GLU A 542 6.49 -1.47 -47.96
N SER A 543 5.29 -1.31 -47.39
CA SER A 543 4.23 -0.56 -48.03
C SER A 543 4.76 0.86 -48.12
N SER A 544 5.43 1.12 -49.24
CA SER A 544 6.11 2.35 -49.58
C SER A 544 5.07 3.15 -50.33
N TYR A 545 4.49 4.11 -49.62
CA TYR A 545 3.44 4.95 -50.14
C TYR A 545 4.07 6.14 -50.85
N ARG A 546 3.51 6.50 -52.01
CA ARG A 546 3.88 7.74 -52.70
C ARG A 546 2.87 8.81 -52.32
N PRO A 547 3.26 9.82 -51.50
CA PRO A 547 2.35 10.88 -51.14
C PRO A 547 2.02 11.75 -52.35
N THR A 548 0.81 12.29 -52.36
CA THR A 548 0.53 13.44 -53.21
C THR A 548 1.06 14.68 -52.51
N VAL A 549 2.07 15.33 -53.09
CA VAL A 549 2.70 16.53 -52.53
C VAL A 549 1.93 17.77 -52.97
N GLU A 550 1.40 18.53 -52.01
CA GLU A 550 0.75 19.81 -52.25
C GLU A 550 1.52 20.96 -51.59
N HIS A 551 1.83 22.00 -52.38
CA HIS A 551 2.50 23.19 -51.86
C HIS A 551 1.52 24.34 -51.63
N THR A 552 1.48 24.84 -50.40
CA THR A 552 0.71 26.03 -50.00
C THR A 552 1.65 27.14 -49.55
N LYS A 553 1.16 28.38 -49.43
CA LYS A 553 1.96 29.54 -48.96
C LYS A 553 2.62 29.35 -47.58
N LYS A 554 2.18 28.38 -46.77
CA LYS A 554 2.67 28.16 -45.40
C LYS A 554 3.23 26.76 -45.17
N HIS A 555 2.79 25.75 -45.92
CA HIS A 555 3.19 24.36 -45.73
C HIS A 555 3.33 23.59 -47.05
N VAL A 556 4.25 22.63 -47.07
CA VAL A 556 4.28 21.48 -47.98
C VAL A 556 3.54 20.33 -47.30
N ILE A 557 2.54 19.76 -47.97
CA ILE A 557 1.64 18.76 -47.42
C ILE A 557 1.85 17.45 -48.19
N LEU A 558 2.18 16.38 -47.47
CA LEU A 558 2.29 15.03 -48.01
C LEU A 558 1.01 14.27 -47.68
N ASN A 559 0.17 14.01 -48.68
CA ASN A 559 -1.09 13.30 -48.48
C ASN A 559 -0.94 11.80 -48.73
N VAL A 560 -1.15 11.00 -47.68
CA VAL A 560 -1.26 9.54 -47.68
C VAL A 560 -2.42 9.08 -46.77
N PRO A 561 -3.67 9.10 -47.26
CA PRO A 561 -4.84 8.69 -46.46
C PRO A 561 -4.85 7.22 -46.04
N ASP A 562 -4.11 6.36 -46.72
CA ASP A 562 -4.10 4.91 -46.49
C ASP A 562 -3.42 4.50 -45.17
N ILE A 563 -2.65 5.40 -44.53
CA ILE A 563 -1.84 5.13 -43.33
C ILE A 563 -2.07 6.18 -42.22
N ALA A 564 -3.31 6.65 -42.07
CA ALA A 564 -3.66 7.62 -41.05
C ALA A 564 -3.35 7.12 -39.62
N SER A 565 -2.79 7.98 -38.78
CA SER A 565 -2.39 7.70 -37.39
C SER A 565 -1.27 6.67 -37.19
N GLN A 566 -0.48 6.40 -38.24
CA GLN A 566 0.75 5.59 -38.15
C GLN A 566 2.00 6.47 -38.13
N ASP A 567 3.05 5.99 -37.48
CA ASP A 567 4.38 6.60 -37.53
C ASP A 567 5.07 6.18 -38.83
N VAL A 568 5.67 7.15 -39.54
CA VAL A 568 6.22 6.93 -40.87
C VAL A 568 7.57 7.60 -41.05
N GLU A 569 8.43 6.99 -41.87
CA GLU A 569 9.69 7.55 -42.35
C GLU A 569 9.51 8.08 -43.77
N ILE A 570 9.97 9.32 -44.01
CA ILE A 570 9.89 9.99 -45.31
C ILE A 570 11.26 10.02 -45.97
N TYR A 571 11.31 9.65 -47.25
CA TYR A 571 12.50 9.58 -48.09
C TYR A 571 12.31 10.36 -49.40
N THR A 572 13.42 10.83 -49.97
CA THR A 572 13.53 11.31 -51.35
C THR A 572 14.49 10.39 -52.09
N GLY A 573 13.97 9.57 -53.00
CA GLY A 573 14.76 8.48 -53.59
C GLY A 573 15.17 7.46 -52.52
N ASP A 574 16.48 7.28 -52.35
CA ASP A 574 17.08 6.38 -51.35
C ASP A 574 17.53 7.12 -50.06
N ASP A 575 17.42 8.45 -50.02
CA ASP A 575 17.88 9.28 -48.91
C ASP A 575 16.77 9.52 -47.87
N TYR A 576 17.07 9.21 -46.61
CA TYR A 576 16.18 9.45 -45.47
C TYR A 576 16.13 10.94 -45.12
N LEU A 577 14.91 11.50 -45.00
CA LEU A 577 14.72 12.88 -44.57
C LEU A 577 14.36 12.97 -43.08
N PHE A 578 13.23 12.40 -42.66
CA PHE A 578 12.75 12.48 -41.28
C PHE A 578 11.61 11.48 -41.00
N THR A 579 11.35 11.24 -39.70
CA THR A 579 10.19 10.50 -39.19
C THR A 579 9.08 11.46 -38.76
N ALA A 580 7.82 11.12 -39.04
CA ALA A 580 6.65 11.85 -38.57
C ALA A 580 5.44 10.93 -38.40
N THR A 581 4.49 11.34 -37.55
CA THR A 581 3.20 10.67 -37.42
C THR A 581 2.21 11.24 -38.45
N VAL A 582 1.54 10.39 -39.22
CA VAL A 582 0.50 10.81 -40.17
C VAL A 582 -0.75 11.23 -39.41
N SER A 583 -1.32 12.40 -39.73
CA SER A 583 -2.53 12.87 -39.05
C SER A 583 -3.72 11.94 -39.29
N ARG A 584 -4.79 12.07 -38.48
CA ARG A 584 -6.07 11.34 -38.68
C ARG A 584 -6.72 11.61 -40.03
N HIS A 585 -6.33 12.69 -40.73
CA HIS A 585 -6.81 13.02 -42.07
C HIS A 585 -5.90 12.51 -43.18
N GLY A 586 -4.82 11.79 -42.84
CA GLY A 586 -3.93 11.21 -43.83
C GLY A 586 -2.87 12.16 -44.37
N ASP A 587 -2.50 13.21 -43.64
CA ASP A 587 -1.57 14.23 -44.12
C ASP A 587 -0.40 14.48 -43.15
N VAL A 588 0.79 14.71 -43.70
CA VAL A 588 1.98 15.19 -42.98
C VAL A 588 2.29 16.60 -43.46
N LYS A 589 2.39 17.57 -42.54
CA LYS A 589 2.58 19.00 -42.86
C LYS A 589 3.97 19.47 -42.46
N VAL A 590 4.76 19.88 -43.44
CA VAL A 590 6.07 20.49 -43.25
C VAL A 590 5.95 21.99 -43.54
N ARG A 591 6.55 22.86 -42.72
CA ARG A 591 6.48 24.31 -42.97
C ARG A 591 7.31 24.67 -44.20
N SER A 592 6.76 25.48 -45.11
CA SER A 592 7.40 25.82 -46.40
C SER A 592 8.74 26.56 -46.27
N ASN A 593 9.09 27.06 -45.08
CA ASN A 593 10.35 27.77 -44.81
C ASN A 593 11.39 26.91 -44.07
N SER A 594 11.21 25.60 -44.01
CA SER A 594 12.16 24.65 -43.41
C SER A 594 13.03 24.01 -44.49
N ALA A 595 14.27 23.66 -44.14
CA ALA A 595 15.20 22.96 -45.04
C ALA A 595 14.57 21.67 -45.61
N LEU A 596 13.84 20.93 -44.77
CA LEU A 596 13.12 19.71 -45.17
C LEU A 596 12.05 19.97 -46.25
N ALA A 597 11.40 21.14 -46.27
CA ALA A 597 10.44 21.47 -47.32
C ALA A 597 11.12 21.86 -48.63
N GLU A 598 12.32 22.46 -48.56
CA GLU A 598 13.15 22.77 -49.72
C GLU A 598 13.65 21.47 -50.36
N ASP A 599 14.18 20.53 -49.56
CA ASP A 599 14.64 19.22 -50.01
C ASP A 599 13.52 18.40 -50.70
N ILE A 600 12.30 18.43 -50.14
CA ILE A 600 11.13 17.76 -50.75
C ILE A 600 10.74 18.40 -52.10
N LEU A 601 10.74 19.72 -52.19
CA LEU A 601 10.33 20.42 -53.41
C LEU A 601 11.40 20.27 -54.51
N ASP A 602 12.68 20.35 -54.15
CA ASP A 602 13.81 20.14 -55.06
C ASP A 602 13.81 18.71 -55.62
N ALA A 603 13.53 17.71 -54.79
CA ALA A 603 13.39 16.32 -55.24
C ALA A 603 12.22 16.16 -56.22
N VAL A 604 11.06 16.78 -55.94
CA VAL A 604 9.89 16.75 -56.84
C VAL A 604 10.20 17.46 -58.17
N ASP A 605 10.89 18.59 -58.14
CA ASP A 605 11.28 19.35 -59.34
C ASP A 605 12.37 18.63 -60.16
N ALA A 606 13.26 17.88 -59.50
CA ALA A 606 14.26 17.00 -60.13
C ALA A 606 13.65 15.69 -60.69
N GLY A 607 12.38 15.40 -60.38
CA GLY A 607 11.68 14.18 -60.80
C GLY A 607 12.01 12.95 -59.95
N GLU A 608 12.60 13.15 -58.77
CA GLU A 608 12.89 12.10 -57.80
C GLU A 608 11.63 11.75 -56.97
N PRO A 609 11.38 10.46 -56.69
CA PRO A 609 10.17 10.04 -55.98
C PRO A 609 10.30 10.31 -54.47
N VAL A 610 9.31 10.99 -53.90
CA VAL A 610 9.11 11.02 -52.44
C VAL A 610 8.44 9.70 -52.02
N ILE A 611 9.00 9.03 -51.02
CA ILE A 611 8.55 7.72 -50.54
C ILE A 611 8.29 7.80 -49.03
N ILE A 612 7.19 7.21 -48.58
CA ILE A 612 6.82 7.11 -47.17
C ILE A 612 6.72 5.64 -46.76
N LYS A 613 7.44 5.24 -45.71
CA LYS A 613 7.42 3.88 -45.15
C LYS A 613 6.83 3.89 -43.74
N VAL A 614 6.01 2.91 -43.40
CA VAL A 614 5.40 2.77 -42.06
C VAL A 614 6.41 2.11 -41.11
N ILE A 615 6.51 2.63 -39.89
CA ILE A 615 7.35 2.13 -38.79
C ILE A 615 6.64 1.01 -38.03
#